data_AF-A0A3L7PXB2-F1
#
_entry.id   AF-A0A3L7PXB2-F1
#
_cell.length_a   1.000
_cell.length_b   1.000
_cell.length_c   1.000
_cell.angle_alpha   90.00
_cell.angle_beta   90.00
_cell.angle_gamma   90.00
#
_symmetry.space_group_name_H-M   'P 1'
#
loop_
_entity.id
_entity.type
_entity.pdbx_description
1 polymer ?
#
loop_
_entity_poly.entity_id
_entity_poly.type
_entity_poly.pdbx_seq_one_letter_code
_entity_poly.pdbx_strand_id
1 'polypeptide(L)'
;MLYAPRTPVVPTHGRVGWTALALIVAGTGCGVPAGTPADQTVVAVPSDQGALCRRIDVALAHARDARLLDAGVQGAWQVVHGILAFGPEFPLATRDATAPALSYLLDGGALVGWKLRPGNPGVIAIVEEGSTMGQGHPDQWLGYVSQCGVAESGDRLVEGIPLDTPLTVGGRRFTIADLLAQAQHDIRPGQEATWTLMALSAWLPHDAAWTSGDGERWTTERVVEMEAGADIASAACGGAHRLYGLAAAVDAHRRATGGPPTGAWAEAAAVLDDSIERARRFQQPDGTFSVHAFERPATSPEVFARLSATGHVFEVLALALDDQRLREPWVRRAADRLVTLLEQTSDLDVECGALYHAAHGLAIYRRRTCAESTTKPLPDTDQAQATPLRFQPPSPNR
;
A
#
# COMPACT_ATOMS: atom_id res chain seq x y z
N MET A 1 -6.32 -0.95 -52.24
CA MET A 1 -5.84 -1.92 -51.23
C MET A 1 -7.05 -2.35 -50.41
N LEU A 2 -7.56 -3.55 -50.70
CA LEU A 2 -8.79 -4.10 -50.10
C LEU A 2 -8.39 -4.98 -48.91
N TYR A 3 -8.88 -4.65 -47.71
CA TYR A 3 -8.73 -5.46 -46.51
C TYR A 3 -9.95 -6.39 -46.39
N ALA A 4 -9.72 -7.70 -46.42
CA ALA A 4 -10.74 -8.71 -46.15
C ALA A 4 -10.80 -9.05 -44.65
N PRO A 5 -11.98 -9.32 -44.07
CA PRO A 5 -12.12 -9.68 -42.67
C PRO A 5 -11.79 -11.16 -42.42
N ARG A 6 -11.05 -11.45 -41.34
CA ARG A 6 -10.79 -12.80 -40.83
C ARG A 6 -11.98 -13.30 -40.01
N THR A 7 -12.46 -14.50 -40.31
CA THR A 7 -13.42 -15.27 -39.51
C THR A 7 -12.74 -15.91 -38.29
N PRO A 8 -13.46 -16.07 -37.15
CA PRO A 8 -12.92 -16.73 -35.97
C PRO A 8 -13.02 -18.26 -36.08
N VAL A 9 -11.95 -18.94 -35.69
CA VAL A 9 -11.89 -20.41 -35.56
C VAL A 9 -12.34 -20.80 -34.16
N VAL A 10 -13.39 -21.62 -34.07
CA VAL A 10 -13.86 -22.26 -32.83
C VAL A 10 -13.02 -23.52 -32.58
N PRO A 11 -12.45 -23.76 -31.38
CA PRO A 11 -11.81 -25.02 -31.07
C PRO A 11 -12.86 -26.09 -30.71
N THR A 12 -12.76 -27.23 -31.37
CA THR A 12 -13.56 -28.43 -31.12
C THR A 12 -13.01 -29.22 -29.92
N HIS A 13 -13.89 -29.59 -28.98
CA HIS A 13 -13.57 -30.43 -27.83
C HIS A 13 -13.24 -31.88 -28.28
N GLY A 14 -11.94 -32.22 -28.28
CA GLY A 14 -11.47 -33.60 -28.39
C GLY A 14 -11.53 -34.30 -27.04
N ARG A 15 -12.40 -35.31 -26.91
CA ARG A 15 -12.43 -36.24 -25.79
C ARG A 15 -11.18 -37.12 -25.82
N VAL A 16 -10.33 -37.03 -24.79
CA VAL A 16 -9.23 -37.97 -24.55
C VAL A 16 -9.64 -38.90 -23.41
N GLY A 17 -9.73 -40.20 -23.72
CA GLY A 17 -10.08 -41.25 -22.79
C GLY A 17 -8.95 -41.50 -21.79
N TRP A 18 -9.32 -41.64 -20.52
CA TRP A 18 -8.41 -42.04 -19.45
C TRP A 18 -8.40 -43.56 -19.34
N THR A 19 -7.32 -44.20 -19.76
CA THR A 19 -6.98 -45.57 -19.40
C THR A 19 -6.26 -45.56 -18.06
N ALA A 20 -6.93 -46.10 -17.03
CA ALA A 20 -6.33 -46.34 -15.73
C ALA A 20 -5.33 -47.51 -15.81
N LEU A 21 -4.06 -47.24 -15.50
CA LEU A 21 -3.05 -48.27 -15.25
C LEU A 21 -2.77 -48.30 -13.75
N ALA A 22 -3.31 -49.33 -13.08
CA ALA A 22 -3.03 -49.61 -11.69
C ALA A 22 -1.61 -50.20 -11.55
N LEU A 23 -0.72 -49.48 -10.89
CA LEU A 23 0.59 -49.98 -10.45
C LEU A 23 0.53 -50.24 -8.95
N ILE A 24 0.44 -51.53 -8.61
CA ILE A 24 0.59 -52.05 -7.26
C ILE A 24 2.09 -52.01 -6.93
N VAL A 25 2.49 -51.16 -5.98
CA VAL A 25 3.80 -51.25 -5.34
C VAL A 25 3.56 -51.66 -3.89
N ALA A 26 3.82 -52.93 -3.60
CA ALA A 26 3.95 -53.45 -2.26
C ALA A 26 5.35 -53.09 -1.74
N GLY A 27 5.41 -52.19 -0.75
CA GLY A 27 6.62 -51.85 -0.01
C GLY A 27 6.35 -51.96 1.48
N THR A 28 6.78 -53.07 2.09
CA THR A 28 6.86 -53.23 3.54
C THR A 28 7.98 -52.37 4.09
N GLY A 29 7.66 -51.40 4.94
CA GLY A 29 8.63 -50.55 5.63
C GLY A 29 8.08 -50.10 6.98
N CYS A 30 8.84 -50.36 8.03
CA CYS A 30 8.48 -50.30 9.45
C CYS A 30 7.92 -48.94 9.91
N GLY A 31 6.91 -49.01 10.77
CA GLY A 31 6.26 -47.85 11.38
C GLY A 31 7.16 -47.09 12.35
N VAL A 32 7.05 -45.77 12.29
CA VAL A 32 7.48 -44.84 13.34
C VAL A 32 6.19 -44.25 13.94
N PRO A 33 6.01 -44.17 15.26
CA PRO A 33 4.79 -43.63 15.84
C PRO A 33 4.64 -42.16 15.47
N ALA A 34 3.44 -41.74 15.11
CA ALA A 34 3.06 -40.35 14.95
C ALA A 34 3.27 -39.61 16.28
N GLY A 35 4.37 -38.86 16.38
CA GLY A 35 4.55 -37.88 17.44
C GLY A 35 3.56 -36.74 17.23
N THR A 36 2.78 -36.45 18.26
CA THR A 36 1.97 -35.23 18.40
C THR A 36 2.83 -34.02 18.00
N PRO A 37 2.35 -33.07 17.16
CA PRO A 37 3.11 -31.85 16.90
C PRO A 37 3.27 -31.15 18.24
N ALA A 38 4.51 -31.07 18.72
CA ALA A 38 4.82 -30.24 19.87
C ALA A 38 4.46 -28.80 19.50
N ASP A 39 3.52 -28.25 20.25
CA ASP A 39 3.18 -26.83 20.25
C ASP A 39 4.47 -26.05 20.56
N GLN A 40 5.14 -25.59 19.50
CA GLN A 40 6.25 -24.66 19.61
C GLN A 40 5.65 -23.32 20.00
N THR A 41 5.40 -23.17 21.30
CA THR A 41 5.21 -21.89 21.95
C THR A 41 6.52 -21.11 21.78
N VAL A 42 6.62 -20.39 20.66
CA VAL A 42 7.58 -19.30 20.51
C VAL A 42 7.23 -18.32 21.62
N VAL A 43 8.04 -18.33 22.68
CA VAL A 43 7.99 -17.34 23.74
C VAL A 43 8.31 -16.01 23.09
N ALA A 44 7.27 -15.26 22.73
CA ALA A 44 7.40 -13.90 22.24
C ALA A 44 7.99 -13.08 23.38
N VAL A 45 9.27 -12.72 23.28
CA VAL A 45 9.80 -11.58 24.03
C VAL A 45 8.89 -10.41 23.63
N PRO A 46 8.22 -9.72 24.57
CA PRO A 46 7.47 -8.52 24.23
C PRO A 46 8.47 -7.54 23.59
N SER A 47 8.42 -7.41 22.27
CA SER A 47 9.03 -6.28 21.59
C SER A 47 8.39 -5.06 22.24
N ASP A 48 9.21 -4.15 22.77
CA ASP A 48 8.71 -2.91 23.38
C ASP A 48 8.01 -2.08 22.28
N GLN A 49 6.70 -1.80 22.41
CA GLN A 49 5.95 -0.98 21.43
C GLN A 49 6.67 0.34 21.19
N GLY A 50 7.20 0.97 22.25
CA GLY A 50 7.96 2.21 22.12
C GLY A 50 9.22 2.04 21.28
N ALA A 51 9.95 0.92 21.44
CA ALA A 51 11.13 0.62 20.62
C ALA A 51 10.78 0.41 19.15
N LEU A 52 9.70 -0.34 18.85
CA LEU A 52 9.23 -0.51 17.48
C LEU A 52 8.82 0.83 16.86
N CYS A 53 8.05 1.66 17.57
CA CYS A 53 7.65 2.99 17.11
C CYS A 53 8.85 3.88 16.76
N ARG A 54 9.89 3.90 17.62
CA ARG A 54 11.13 4.64 17.32
C ARG A 54 11.86 4.13 16.09
N ARG A 55 11.90 2.81 15.86
CA ARG A 55 12.51 2.26 14.65
C ARG A 55 11.70 2.60 13.40
N ILE A 56 10.36 2.60 13.51
CA ILE A 56 9.49 3.07 12.43
C ILE A 56 9.79 4.55 12.10
N ASP A 57 9.90 5.42 13.11
CA ASP A 57 10.28 6.83 12.91
C ASP A 57 11.57 6.99 12.10
N VAL A 58 12.62 6.26 12.49
CA VAL A 58 13.90 6.30 11.79
C VAL A 58 13.79 5.78 10.36
N ALA A 59 13.08 4.67 10.15
CA ALA A 59 12.89 4.09 8.82
C ALA A 59 12.10 5.02 7.88
N LEU A 60 11.06 5.68 8.38
CA LEU A 60 10.26 6.65 7.62
C LEU A 60 11.10 7.89 7.27
N ALA A 61 11.85 8.44 8.24
CA ALA A 61 12.74 9.57 7.99
C ALA A 61 13.82 9.22 6.95
N HIS A 62 14.44 8.04 7.04
CA HIS A 62 15.41 7.58 6.05
C HIS A 62 14.80 7.43 4.66
N ALA A 63 13.60 6.83 4.58
CA ALA A 63 12.89 6.66 3.30
C ALA A 63 12.51 8.00 2.65
N ARG A 64 12.18 9.03 3.44
CA ARG A 64 11.86 10.38 2.95
C ARG A 64 13.10 11.20 2.59
N ASP A 65 14.08 11.24 3.48
CA ASP A 65 15.14 12.27 3.46
C ASP A 65 16.46 11.77 2.86
N ALA A 66 16.80 10.50 3.06
CA ALA A 66 18.08 9.94 2.61
C ALA A 66 18.02 9.34 1.20
N ARG A 67 16.81 9.06 0.70
CA ARG A 67 16.56 8.49 -0.64
C ARG A 67 16.02 9.54 -1.60
N LEU A 68 16.63 10.72 -1.61
CA LEU A 68 16.20 11.85 -2.44
C LEU A 68 16.16 11.46 -3.93
N LEU A 69 14.96 11.50 -4.51
CA LEU A 69 14.76 11.27 -5.94
C LEU A 69 15.11 12.54 -6.74
N ASP A 70 15.48 12.37 -8.00
CA ASP A 70 15.83 13.46 -8.93
C ASP A 70 14.90 13.44 -10.15
N ALA A 71 14.27 14.58 -10.45
CA ALA A 71 13.32 14.72 -11.55
C ALA A 71 13.92 14.46 -12.95
N GLY A 72 15.24 14.54 -13.09
CA GLY A 72 15.98 14.20 -14.29
C GLY A 72 16.34 12.72 -14.42
N VAL A 73 16.17 11.93 -13.36
CA VAL A 73 16.53 10.50 -13.32
C VAL A 73 15.31 9.61 -13.11
N GLN A 74 14.44 9.93 -12.16
CA GLN A 74 13.25 9.15 -11.84
C GLN A 74 12.01 9.65 -12.60
N GLY A 75 11.12 8.73 -12.95
CA GLY A 75 9.81 9.00 -13.53
C GLY A 75 8.73 9.28 -12.49
N ALA A 76 7.56 9.68 -12.98
CA ALA A 76 6.38 10.01 -12.20
C ALA A 76 5.89 8.87 -11.36
N TRP A 77 5.97 7.64 -11.89
CA TRP A 77 5.62 6.46 -11.14
C TRP A 77 6.43 6.38 -9.83
N GLN A 78 7.75 6.56 -9.85
CA GLN A 78 8.58 6.51 -8.64
C GLN A 78 8.26 7.67 -7.68
N VAL A 79 8.14 8.88 -8.20
CA VAL A 79 7.93 10.09 -7.39
C VAL A 79 6.54 10.12 -6.73
N VAL A 80 5.48 9.72 -7.45
CA VAL A 80 4.11 9.72 -6.92
C VAL A 80 3.94 8.67 -5.81
N HIS A 81 4.67 7.56 -5.84
CA HIS A 81 4.69 6.63 -4.71
C HIS A 81 5.30 7.27 -3.45
N GLY A 82 6.36 8.09 -3.59
CA GLY A 82 6.88 8.87 -2.45
C GLY A 82 5.87 9.89 -1.93
N ILE A 83 5.14 10.56 -2.85
CA ILE A 83 4.02 11.44 -2.48
C ILE A 83 2.92 10.65 -1.76
N LEU A 84 2.57 9.43 -2.18
CA LEU A 84 1.57 8.61 -1.49
C LEU A 84 1.94 8.46 -0.01
N ALA A 85 3.19 8.11 0.29
CA ALA A 85 3.64 7.89 1.66
C ALA A 85 3.75 9.18 2.50
N PHE A 86 4.26 10.27 1.92
CA PHE A 86 4.68 11.46 2.68
C PHE A 86 3.93 12.75 2.32
N GLY A 87 3.00 12.68 1.37
CA GLY A 87 2.14 13.79 0.95
C GLY A 87 2.95 15.04 0.53
N PRO A 88 2.56 16.23 1.00
CA PRO A 88 3.24 17.49 0.70
C PRO A 88 4.69 17.58 1.19
N GLU A 89 5.12 16.74 2.13
CA GLU A 89 6.47 16.78 2.69
C GLU A 89 7.51 16.05 1.84
N PHE A 90 7.08 15.26 0.85
CA PHE A 90 8.02 14.44 0.07
C PHE A 90 8.97 15.34 -0.76
N PRO A 91 10.30 15.27 -0.56
CA PRO A 91 11.24 16.10 -1.30
C PRO A 91 11.59 15.49 -2.66
N LEU A 92 11.88 16.36 -3.63
CA LEU A 92 12.35 16.00 -4.97
C LEU A 92 13.50 16.93 -5.36
N ALA A 93 14.64 16.37 -5.72
CA ALA A 93 15.69 17.12 -6.39
C ALA A 93 15.24 17.49 -7.81
N THR A 94 15.37 18.77 -8.14
CA THR A 94 15.15 19.30 -9.48
C THR A 94 16.46 19.88 -10.00
N ARG A 95 16.48 20.32 -11.26
CA ARG A 95 17.68 20.91 -11.86
C ARG A 95 18.29 22.05 -11.03
N ASP A 96 17.45 22.86 -10.40
CA ASP A 96 17.87 24.13 -9.79
C ASP A 96 17.84 24.08 -8.25
N ALA A 97 17.03 23.21 -7.65
CA ALA A 97 16.86 23.11 -6.19
C ALA A 97 16.15 21.82 -5.77
N THR A 98 16.14 21.53 -4.47
CA THR A 98 15.17 20.60 -3.88
C THR A 98 13.84 21.32 -3.68
N ALA A 99 12.73 20.70 -4.10
CA ALA A 99 11.38 21.22 -3.96
C ALA A 99 10.42 20.14 -3.45
N PRO A 100 9.26 20.51 -2.88
CA PRO A 100 8.23 19.52 -2.55
C PRO A 100 7.68 18.87 -3.82
N ALA A 101 7.79 17.55 -3.93
CA ALA A 101 7.49 16.78 -5.12
C ALA A 101 6.05 17.01 -5.63
N LEU A 102 5.09 17.02 -4.71
CA LEU A 102 3.68 17.25 -5.02
C LEU A 102 3.48 18.63 -5.66
N SER A 103 4.01 19.69 -5.05
CA SER A 103 3.90 21.05 -5.62
C SER A 103 4.55 21.15 -7.00
N TYR A 104 5.74 20.56 -7.16
CA TYR A 104 6.44 20.53 -8.44
C TYR A 104 5.58 19.89 -9.55
N LEU A 105 4.93 18.76 -9.28
CA LEU A 105 4.07 18.08 -10.24
C LEU A 105 2.80 18.88 -10.57
N LEU A 106 2.14 19.43 -9.55
CA LEU A 106 0.89 20.17 -9.72
C LEU A 106 1.11 21.51 -10.42
N ASP A 107 2.27 22.14 -10.25
CA ASP A 107 2.64 23.40 -10.92
C ASP A 107 3.13 23.21 -12.37
N GLY A 108 3.07 21.98 -12.89
CA GLY A 108 3.45 21.68 -14.27
C GLY A 108 4.95 21.40 -14.46
N GLY A 109 5.64 21.03 -13.40
CA GLY A 109 7.02 20.56 -13.44
C GLY A 109 7.19 19.37 -14.38
N ALA A 110 8.31 19.33 -15.09
CA ALA A 110 8.61 18.27 -16.03
C ALA A 110 9.04 17.01 -15.28
N LEU A 111 8.33 15.90 -15.51
CA LEU A 111 8.71 14.59 -15.01
C LEU A 111 8.33 13.51 -16.04
N VAL A 112 9.24 12.58 -16.32
CA VAL A 112 8.98 11.50 -17.27
C VAL A 112 7.77 10.69 -16.80
N GLY A 113 6.76 10.52 -17.66
CA GLY A 113 5.54 9.76 -17.32
C GLY A 113 4.43 10.55 -16.62
N TRP A 114 4.67 11.80 -16.22
CA TRP A 114 3.62 12.71 -15.75
C TRP A 114 2.91 13.36 -16.94
N LYS A 115 2.09 12.57 -17.64
CA LYS A 115 1.43 12.98 -18.88
C LYS A 115 -0.04 13.28 -18.62
N LEU A 116 -0.35 14.58 -18.54
CA LEU A 116 -1.71 15.09 -18.42
C LEU A 116 -2.10 15.86 -19.68
N ARG A 117 -3.37 15.80 -20.06
CA ARG A 117 -3.94 16.66 -21.10
C ARG A 117 -5.33 17.14 -20.73
N PRO A 118 -5.78 18.29 -21.27
CA PRO A 118 -7.18 18.67 -21.17
C PRO A 118 -8.09 17.57 -21.73
N GLY A 119 -9.09 17.21 -20.95
CA GLY A 119 -10.18 16.33 -21.31
C GLY A 119 -11.48 17.09 -21.50
N ASN A 120 -12.57 16.35 -21.52
CA ASN A 120 -13.93 16.85 -21.46
C ASN A 120 -14.72 15.84 -20.61
N PRO A 121 -15.15 16.19 -19.39
CA PRO A 121 -15.25 17.53 -18.84
C PRO A 121 -13.95 18.10 -18.22
N GLY A 122 -12.94 17.27 -17.93
CA GLY A 122 -11.90 17.63 -16.97
C GLY A 122 -10.46 17.46 -17.48
N VAL A 123 -9.64 16.71 -16.73
CA VAL A 123 -8.24 16.40 -17.07
C VAL A 123 -8.06 14.90 -17.24
N ILE A 124 -7.39 14.48 -18.31
CA ILE A 124 -7.05 13.09 -18.58
C ILE A 124 -5.59 12.85 -18.23
N ALA A 125 -5.33 11.89 -17.35
CA ALA A 125 -4.01 11.30 -17.16
C ALA A 125 -3.80 10.15 -18.17
N ILE A 126 -2.72 10.21 -18.95
CA ILE A 126 -2.46 9.23 -20.01
C ILE A 126 -1.98 7.93 -19.39
N VAL A 127 -2.67 6.83 -19.69
CA VAL A 127 -2.23 5.48 -19.34
C VAL A 127 -1.13 5.04 -20.29
N GLU A 128 -0.03 4.57 -19.72
CA GLU A 128 1.13 3.99 -20.37
C GLU A 128 1.29 2.54 -19.88
N GLU A 129 0.47 1.63 -20.42
CA GLU A 129 0.44 0.21 -20.01
C GLU A 129 1.85 -0.41 -20.01
N GLY A 130 2.20 -1.08 -18.91
CA GLY A 130 3.51 -1.71 -18.73
C GLY A 130 4.67 -0.75 -18.48
N SER A 131 4.43 0.56 -18.36
CA SER A 131 5.44 1.54 -18.01
C SER A 131 5.81 1.47 -16.53
N THR A 132 7.11 1.56 -16.24
CA THR A 132 7.63 1.77 -14.87
C THR A 132 7.90 3.24 -14.56
N MET A 133 7.53 4.14 -15.48
CA MET A 133 7.78 5.58 -15.38
C MET A 133 6.50 6.41 -15.39
N GLY A 134 5.46 5.94 -16.09
CA GLY A 134 4.16 6.61 -16.23
C GLY A 134 3.03 5.88 -15.50
N GLN A 135 1.81 6.38 -15.66
CA GLN A 135 0.63 5.77 -15.06
C GLN A 135 0.30 4.46 -15.75
N GLY A 136 0.29 3.35 -15.02
CA GLY A 136 0.03 2.02 -15.57
C GLY A 136 -1.45 1.69 -15.73
N HIS A 137 -2.31 2.37 -14.97
CA HIS A 137 -3.73 2.03 -14.85
C HIS A 137 -4.63 3.28 -14.89
N PRO A 138 -5.92 3.14 -15.27
CA PRO A 138 -6.87 4.24 -15.20
C PRO A 138 -6.89 4.88 -13.80
N ASP A 139 -6.87 6.21 -13.76
CA ASP A 139 -7.00 7.03 -12.56
C ASP A 139 -5.93 6.81 -11.47
N GLN A 140 -4.82 6.10 -11.73
CA GLN A 140 -3.76 5.86 -10.75
C GLN A 140 -3.27 7.12 -10.02
N TRP A 141 -2.98 8.19 -10.76
CA TRP A 141 -2.58 9.47 -10.17
C TRP A 141 -3.66 10.05 -9.27
N LEU A 142 -4.92 9.97 -9.71
CA LEU A 142 -6.08 10.43 -8.94
C LEU A 142 -6.22 9.67 -7.63
N GLY A 143 -6.12 8.34 -7.69
CA GLY A 143 -6.18 7.48 -6.51
C GLY A 143 -5.07 7.80 -5.52
N TYR A 144 -3.82 7.92 -5.99
CA TYR A 144 -2.70 8.24 -5.10
C TYR A 144 -2.81 9.62 -4.47
N VAL A 145 -3.17 10.67 -5.23
CA VAL A 145 -3.30 11.99 -4.62
C VAL A 145 -4.50 12.10 -3.68
N SER A 146 -5.55 11.29 -3.90
CA SER A 146 -6.70 11.20 -2.98
C SER A 146 -6.38 10.47 -1.67
N GLN A 147 -5.28 9.70 -1.65
CA GLN A 147 -4.86 8.86 -0.55
C GLN A 147 -3.43 9.17 -0.06
N CYS A 148 -2.91 10.35 -0.40
CA CYS A 148 -1.54 10.70 -0.05
C CYS A 148 -1.43 11.33 1.34
N GLY A 149 -0.34 10.99 2.03
CA GLY A 149 -0.03 11.50 3.36
C GLY A 149 -0.92 10.90 4.46
N VAL A 150 -0.37 10.78 5.66
CA VAL A 150 -1.10 10.34 6.85
C VAL A 150 -1.52 11.56 7.64
N ALA A 151 -2.82 11.71 7.92
CA ALA A 151 -3.31 12.88 8.67
C ALA A 151 -2.66 12.96 10.05
N GLU A 152 -2.29 14.14 10.53
CA GLU A 152 -1.75 14.30 11.88
C GLU A 152 -2.84 14.15 12.95
N SER A 153 -4.09 14.46 12.60
CA SER A 153 -5.23 14.46 13.51
C SER A 153 -6.56 14.25 12.78
N GLY A 154 -7.67 14.14 13.53
CA GLY A 154 -9.02 13.97 12.99
C GLY A 154 -9.40 12.53 12.67
N ASP A 155 -10.62 12.35 12.17
CA ASP A 155 -11.28 11.04 11.99
C ASP A 155 -10.77 10.27 10.77
N ARG A 156 -10.08 10.93 9.84
CA ARG A 156 -9.54 10.31 8.63
C ARG A 156 -8.10 9.88 8.85
N LEU A 157 -7.77 8.63 8.51
CA LEU A 157 -6.40 8.10 8.56
C LEU A 157 -5.49 8.72 7.49
N VAL A 158 -6.08 9.09 6.35
CA VAL A 158 -5.39 9.62 5.18
C VAL A 158 -6.18 10.84 4.70
N GLU A 159 -5.48 11.96 4.48
CA GLU A 159 -6.12 13.23 4.10
C GLU A 159 -6.42 13.26 2.60
N GLY A 160 -5.41 12.93 1.78
CA GLY A 160 -5.41 13.27 0.37
C GLY A 160 -5.34 14.78 0.14
N ILE A 161 -5.19 15.20 -1.11
CA ILE A 161 -5.17 16.64 -1.43
C ILE A 161 -6.59 17.21 -1.56
N PRO A 162 -6.81 18.50 -1.18
CA PRO A 162 -8.07 19.18 -1.42
C PRO A 162 -8.45 19.22 -2.90
N LEU A 163 -9.75 19.10 -3.21
CA LEU A 163 -10.26 19.09 -4.58
C LEU A 163 -10.02 20.40 -5.34
N ASP A 164 -9.98 21.53 -4.64
CA ASP A 164 -9.72 22.85 -5.21
C ASP A 164 -8.22 23.15 -5.39
N THR A 165 -7.33 22.21 -5.02
CA THR A 165 -5.89 22.34 -5.23
C THR A 165 -5.61 22.58 -6.72
N PRO A 166 -4.86 23.64 -7.09
CA PRO A 166 -4.57 23.94 -8.48
C PRO A 166 -3.73 22.86 -9.16
N LEU A 167 -3.97 22.67 -10.46
CA LEU A 167 -3.24 21.76 -11.32
C LEU A 167 -2.95 22.44 -12.66
N THR A 168 -1.69 22.50 -13.09
CA THR A 168 -1.30 23.10 -14.36
C THR A 168 -1.13 22.02 -15.43
N VAL A 169 -1.91 22.10 -16.50
CA VAL A 169 -1.87 21.15 -17.63
C VAL A 169 -1.79 21.90 -18.95
N GLY A 170 -0.70 21.70 -19.69
CA GLY A 170 -0.50 22.35 -21.00
C GLY A 170 -0.57 23.89 -20.93
N GLY A 171 -0.06 24.48 -19.84
CA GLY A 171 -0.10 25.92 -19.60
C GLY A 171 -1.46 26.49 -19.19
N ARG A 172 -2.46 25.63 -18.97
CA ARG A 172 -3.80 26.02 -18.48
C ARG A 172 -3.98 25.58 -17.04
N ARG A 173 -4.71 26.37 -16.27
CA ARG A 173 -5.06 26.06 -14.88
C ARG A 173 -6.32 25.19 -14.82
N PHE A 174 -6.22 24.11 -14.07
CA PHE A 174 -7.24 23.17 -13.66
C PHE A 174 -7.15 22.99 -12.13
N THR A 175 -7.88 22.02 -11.62
CA THR A 175 -7.93 21.60 -10.23
C THR A 175 -7.94 20.07 -10.14
N ILE A 176 -7.77 19.53 -8.94
CA ILE A 176 -7.95 18.09 -8.69
C ILE A 176 -9.39 17.65 -8.92
N ALA A 177 -10.36 18.53 -8.68
CA ALA A 177 -11.76 18.29 -9.05
C ALA A 177 -11.94 18.00 -10.54
N ASP A 178 -11.09 18.57 -11.42
CA ASP A 178 -11.15 18.27 -12.86
C ASP A 178 -10.65 16.86 -13.19
N LEU A 179 -9.71 16.30 -12.42
CA LEU A 179 -9.34 14.88 -12.57
C LEU A 179 -10.49 13.98 -12.12
N LEU A 180 -11.12 14.29 -10.96
CA LEU A 180 -12.27 13.53 -10.45
C LEU A 180 -13.46 13.59 -11.43
N ALA A 181 -13.77 14.75 -11.97
CA ALA A 181 -14.85 14.93 -12.94
C ALA A 181 -14.61 14.11 -14.21
N GLN A 182 -13.35 14.01 -14.67
CA GLN A 182 -13.00 13.17 -15.81
C GLN A 182 -13.16 11.68 -15.47
N ALA A 183 -12.68 11.23 -14.31
CA ALA A 183 -12.84 9.84 -13.86
C ALA A 183 -14.33 9.42 -13.75
N GLN A 184 -15.18 10.29 -13.18
CA GLN A 184 -16.63 10.07 -13.13
C GLN A 184 -17.27 10.03 -14.52
N HIS A 185 -16.75 10.80 -15.48
CA HIS A 185 -17.22 10.80 -16.86
C HIS A 185 -16.80 9.54 -17.62
N ASP A 186 -15.59 9.05 -17.38
CA ASP A 186 -14.95 7.98 -18.15
C ASP A 186 -15.25 6.58 -17.63
N ILE A 187 -15.70 6.44 -16.37
CA ILE A 187 -15.99 5.12 -15.78
C ILE A 187 -16.99 4.30 -16.61
N ARG A 188 -16.67 3.02 -16.84
CA ARG A 188 -17.49 2.06 -17.59
C ARG A 188 -17.66 0.74 -16.84
N PRO A 189 -18.72 -0.03 -17.12
CA PRO A 189 -18.88 -1.38 -16.57
C PRO A 189 -17.70 -2.29 -16.95
N GLY A 190 -17.18 -3.04 -15.98
CA GLY A 190 -16.06 -3.96 -16.17
C GLY A 190 -14.69 -3.30 -16.30
N GLN A 191 -14.61 -1.97 -16.18
CA GLN A 191 -13.34 -1.28 -16.04
C GLN A 191 -12.73 -1.58 -14.67
N GLU A 192 -11.40 -1.66 -14.58
CA GLU A 192 -10.72 -1.51 -13.30
C GLU A 192 -10.91 -0.08 -12.79
N ALA A 193 -11.64 0.06 -11.69
CA ALA A 193 -11.98 1.32 -11.05
C ALA A 193 -11.37 1.44 -9.65
N THR A 194 -10.32 0.66 -9.35
CA THR A 194 -9.64 0.66 -8.05
C THR A 194 -9.23 2.07 -7.60
N TRP A 195 -8.50 2.82 -8.44
CA TRP A 195 -8.06 4.17 -8.09
C TRP A 195 -9.17 5.21 -8.16
N THR A 196 -10.15 5.01 -9.04
CA THR A 196 -11.40 5.78 -9.02
C THR A 196 -12.08 5.60 -7.66
N LEU A 197 -12.21 4.37 -7.15
CA LEU A 197 -12.84 4.08 -5.86
C LEU A 197 -12.07 4.69 -4.69
N MET A 198 -10.73 4.68 -4.72
CA MET A 198 -9.90 5.39 -3.74
C MET A 198 -10.27 6.89 -3.67
N ALA A 199 -10.45 7.52 -4.83
CA ALA A 199 -10.82 8.94 -4.94
C ALA A 199 -12.27 9.22 -4.52
N LEU A 200 -13.23 8.39 -4.93
CA LEU A 200 -14.62 8.52 -4.52
C LEU A 200 -14.75 8.39 -3.00
N SER A 201 -14.05 7.43 -2.39
CA SER A 201 -14.04 7.21 -0.94
C SER A 201 -13.41 8.37 -0.17
N ALA A 202 -12.49 9.10 -0.79
CA ALA A 202 -11.86 10.26 -0.21
C ALA A 202 -12.74 11.51 -0.26
N TRP A 203 -13.49 11.72 -1.35
CA TRP A 203 -14.06 13.05 -1.63
C TRP A 203 -15.58 13.09 -1.76
N LEU A 204 -16.23 11.95 -2.00
CA LEU A 204 -17.67 11.92 -2.18
C LEU A 204 -18.39 11.32 -0.97
N PRO A 205 -19.65 11.71 -0.74
CA PRO A 205 -20.55 10.96 0.12
C PRO A 205 -20.68 9.50 -0.33
N HIS A 206 -20.88 8.60 0.64
CA HIS A 206 -21.07 7.16 0.37
C HIS A 206 -22.28 6.88 -0.56
N ASP A 207 -23.31 7.73 -0.55
CA ASP A 207 -24.53 7.64 -1.35
C ASP A 207 -24.48 8.50 -2.62
N ALA A 208 -23.31 9.01 -3.00
CA ALA A 208 -23.17 9.84 -4.18
C ALA A 208 -23.62 9.09 -5.45
N ALA A 209 -24.28 9.83 -6.34
CA ALA A 209 -24.76 9.34 -7.62
C ALA A 209 -24.48 10.37 -8.73
N TRP A 210 -24.15 9.89 -9.91
CA TRP A 210 -23.87 10.74 -11.08
C TRP A 210 -24.24 10.02 -12.38
N THR A 211 -24.16 10.75 -13.49
CA THR A 211 -24.31 10.20 -14.84
C THR A 211 -22.96 10.28 -15.55
N SER A 212 -22.45 9.15 -16.04
CA SER A 212 -21.21 9.08 -16.81
C SER A 212 -21.39 9.61 -18.24
N GLY A 213 -20.30 9.75 -18.98
CA GLY A 213 -20.30 10.32 -20.34
C GLY A 213 -21.09 9.53 -21.38
N ASP A 214 -21.33 8.25 -21.14
CA ASP A 214 -22.18 7.38 -21.95
C ASP A 214 -23.67 7.41 -21.55
N GLY A 215 -24.03 8.23 -20.56
CA GLY A 215 -25.41 8.37 -20.07
C GLY A 215 -25.81 7.34 -19.01
N GLU A 216 -24.92 6.43 -18.61
CA GLU A 216 -25.23 5.49 -17.53
C GLU A 216 -25.28 6.17 -16.16
N ARG A 217 -26.18 5.70 -15.30
CA ARG A 217 -26.25 6.14 -13.90
C ARG A 217 -25.28 5.33 -13.05
N TRP A 218 -24.45 6.02 -12.29
CA TRP A 218 -23.51 5.45 -11.34
C TRP A 218 -23.82 5.89 -9.92
N THR A 219 -23.42 5.05 -8.97
CA THR A 219 -23.35 5.37 -7.54
C THR A 219 -22.01 4.90 -7.00
N THR A 220 -21.56 5.47 -5.89
CA THR A 220 -20.34 4.98 -5.21
C THR A 220 -20.49 3.48 -4.88
N GLU A 221 -21.68 3.07 -4.40
CA GLU A 221 -21.98 1.65 -4.12
C GLU A 221 -21.86 0.75 -5.36
N ARG A 222 -22.26 1.21 -6.55
CA ARG A 222 -22.09 0.43 -7.80
C ARG A 222 -20.62 0.24 -8.15
N VAL A 223 -19.76 1.22 -7.87
CA VAL A 223 -18.30 1.08 -8.06
C VAL A 223 -17.73 0.08 -7.05
N VAL A 224 -18.22 0.12 -5.80
CA VAL A 224 -17.85 -0.87 -4.77
C VAL A 224 -18.26 -2.28 -5.18
N GLU A 225 -19.47 -2.48 -5.68
CA GLU A 225 -19.96 -3.76 -6.20
C GLU A 225 -19.05 -4.30 -7.31
N MET A 226 -18.70 -3.44 -8.27
CA MET A 226 -17.83 -3.80 -9.39
C MET A 226 -16.43 -4.25 -8.93
N GLU A 227 -15.82 -3.52 -7.99
CA GLU A 227 -14.50 -3.87 -7.47
C GLU A 227 -14.54 -5.09 -6.53
N ALA A 228 -15.59 -5.24 -5.71
CA ALA A 228 -15.75 -6.39 -4.83
C ALA A 228 -16.03 -7.70 -5.60
N GLY A 229 -16.70 -7.61 -6.75
CA GLY A 229 -16.96 -8.75 -7.63
C GLY A 229 -15.81 -9.12 -8.56
N ALA A 230 -14.76 -8.31 -8.63
CA ALA A 230 -13.60 -8.56 -9.48
C ALA A 230 -12.58 -9.50 -8.81
N ASP A 231 -11.81 -10.25 -9.61
CA ASP A 231 -10.81 -11.17 -9.08
C ASP A 231 -9.68 -10.45 -8.35
N ILE A 232 -9.35 -10.90 -7.14
CA ILE A 232 -8.24 -10.36 -6.34
C ILE A 232 -6.91 -10.96 -6.79
N ALA A 233 -6.87 -12.25 -7.15
CA ALA A 233 -5.61 -12.98 -7.31
C ALA A 233 -4.83 -12.58 -8.58
N SER A 234 -5.53 -12.34 -9.69
CA SER A 234 -4.91 -11.93 -10.96
C SER A 234 -4.71 -10.42 -11.10
N ALA A 235 -5.13 -9.62 -10.11
CA ALA A 235 -5.01 -8.17 -10.15
C ALA A 235 -3.57 -7.69 -9.91
N ALA A 236 -3.31 -6.44 -10.29
CA ALA A 236 -2.01 -5.79 -10.09
C ALA A 236 -1.54 -5.88 -8.62
N CYS A 237 -0.24 -6.07 -8.42
CA CYS A 237 0.39 -6.24 -7.11
C CYS A 237 -0.29 -7.30 -6.22
N GLY A 238 -0.84 -8.37 -6.82
CA GLY A 238 -1.53 -9.44 -6.11
C GLY A 238 -2.84 -9.02 -5.46
N GLY A 239 -3.49 -7.97 -5.98
CA GLY A 239 -4.79 -7.46 -5.53
C GLY A 239 -4.73 -6.47 -4.36
N ALA A 240 -3.55 -6.10 -3.90
CA ALA A 240 -3.39 -5.20 -2.75
C ALA A 240 -4.03 -3.81 -2.99
N HIS A 241 -3.87 -3.22 -4.19
CA HIS A 241 -4.48 -1.91 -4.47
C HIS A 241 -6.01 -1.96 -4.47
N ARG A 242 -6.60 -3.02 -5.03
CA ARG A 242 -8.06 -3.22 -5.00
C ARG A 242 -8.56 -3.35 -3.56
N LEU A 243 -7.88 -4.16 -2.75
CA LEU A 243 -8.21 -4.30 -1.33
C LEU A 243 -8.01 -3.00 -0.56
N TYR A 244 -7.00 -2.20 -0.87
CA TYR A 244 -6.85 -0.85 -0.32
C TYR A 244 -8.05 0.03 -0.67
N GLY A 245 -8.47 0.05 -1.94
CA GLY A 245 -9.64 0.80 -2.40
C GLY A 245 -10.94 0.38 -1.69
N LEU A 246 -11.17 -0.93 -1.57
CA LEU A 246 -12.30 -1.48 -0.81
C LEU A 246 -12.23 -1.11 0.68
N ALA A 247 -11.04 -1.16 1.29
CA ALA A 247 -10.85 -0.78 2.69
C ALA A 247 -11.18 0.69 2.94
N ALA A 248 -10.68 1.60 2.08
CA ALA A 248 -11.00 3.02 2.13
C ALA A 248 -12.52 3.26 1.97
N ALA A 249 -13.17 2.54 1.05
CA ALA A 249 -14.60 2.67 0.79
C ALA A 249 -15.46 2.20 1.97
N VAL A 250 -15.17 1.01 2.51
CA VAL A 250 -15.90 0.44 3.66
C VAL A 250 -15.71 1.31 4.91
N ASP A 251 -14.51 1.81 5.14
CA ASP A 251 -14.21 2.73 6.25
C ASP A 251 -14.96 4.07 6.11
N ALA A 252 -14.98 4.66 4.91
CA ALA A 252 -15.77 5.86 4.63
C ALA A 252 -17.27 5.64 4.86
N HIS A 253 -17.82 4.50 4.40
CA HIS A 253 -19.22 4.13 4.64
C HIS A 253 -19.53 3.96 6.12
N ARG A 254 -18.67 3.25 6.87
CA ARG A 254 -18.86 3.02 8.32
C ARG A 254 -18.87 4.33 9.09
N ARG A 255 -17.96 5.27 8.79
CA ARG A 255 -17.97 6.61 9.40
C ARG A 255 -19.24 7.39 9.08
N ALA A 256 -19.73 7.31 7.85
CA ALA A 256 -20.91 8.07 7.42
C ALA A 256 -22.21 7.53 8.04
N THR A 257 -22.32 6.22 8.23
CA THR A 257 -23.58 5.57 8.64
C THR A 257 -23.61 5.17 10.12
N GLY A 258 -22.45 4.95 10.74
CA GLY A 258 -22.34 4.42 12.11
C GLY A 258 -22.86 2.99 12.28
N GLY A 259 -23.29 2.33 11.20
CA GLY A 259 -23.92 1.01 11.20
C GLY A 259 -23.11 -0.05 10.47
N PRO A 260 -23.49 -1.33 10.59
CA PRO A 260 -22.89 -2.40 9.81
C PRO A 260 -23.14 -2.16 8.31
N PRO A 261 -22.16 -2.49 7.43
CA PRO A 261 -22.35 -2.36 6.00
C PRO A 261 -23.46 -3.30 5.50
N THR A 262 -24.19 -2.87 4.48
CA THR A 262 -25.26 -3.64 3.81
C THR A 262 -25.04 -3.62 2.30
N GLY A 263 -25.70 -4.51 1.55
CA GLY A 263 -25.58 -4.53 0.09
C GLY A 263 -24.14 -4.75 -0.37
N ALA A 264 -23.70 -4.02 -1.40
CA ALA A 264 -22.35 -4.16 -1.94
C ALA A 264 -21.25 -3.77 -0.93
N TRP A 265 -21.56 -2.90 0.04
CA TRP A 265 -20.64 -2.58 1.13
C TRP A 265 -20.35 -3.79 2.03
N ALA A 266 -21.36 -4.66 2.24
CA ALA A 266 -21.18 -5.87 3.03
C ALA A 266 -20.35 -6.91 2.27
N GLU A 267 -20.56 -7.00 0.95
CA GLU A 267 -19.76 -7.87 0.07
C GLU A 267 -18.29 -7.42 0.05
N ALA A 268 -18.03 -6.11 -0.11
CA ALA A 268 -16.70 -5.53 0.00
C ALA A 268 -16.04 -5.83 1.35
N ALA A 269 -16.78 -5.68 2.47
CA ALA A 269 -16.30 -6.03 3.79
C ALA A 269 -15.95 -7.53 3.92
N ALA A 270 -16.77 -8.41 3.34
CA ALA A 270 -16.51 -9.85 3.34
C ALA A 270 -15.26 -10.22 2.52
N VAL A 271 -15.03 -9.58 1.37
CA VAL A 271 -13.82 -9.75 0.55
C VAL A 271 -12.58 -9.31 1.31
N LEU A 272 -12.66 -8.18 2.02
CA LEU A 272 -11.58 -7.69 2.89
C LEU A 272 -11.29 -8.68 4.02
N ASP A 273 -12.32 -9.15 4.72
CA ASP A 273 -12.16 -10.06 5.85
C ASP A 273 -11.54 -11.41 5.41
N ASP A 274 -11.98 -12.00 4.29
CA ASP A 274 -11.36 -13.21 3.74
C ASP A 274 -9.88 -12.97 3.38
N SER A 275 -9.58 -11.83 2.76
CA SER A 275 -8.21 -11.46 2.38
C SER A 275 -7.31 -11.26 3.59
N ILE A 276 -7.81 -10.61 4.64
CA ILE A 276 -7.09 -10.42 5.92
C ILE A 276 -6.79 -11.77 6.56
N GLU A 277 -7.75 -12.70 6.61
CA GLU A 277 -7.53 -14.02 7.18
C GLU A 277 -6.60 -14.88 6.33
N ARG A 278 -6.60 -14.73 5.00
CA ARG A 278 -5.57 -15.32 4.12
C ARG A 278 -4.19 -14.76 4.39
N ALA A 279 -4.03 -13.44 4.46
CA ALA A 279 -2.75 -12.82 4.79
C ALA A 279 -2.20 -13.30 6.14
N ARG A 280 -3.06 -13.41 7.16
CA ARG A 280 -2.71 -13.97 8.47
C ARG A 280 -2.27 -15.43 8.36
N ARG A 281 -3.02 -16.29 7.66
CA ARG A 281 -2.68 -17.71 7.47
C ARG A 281 -1.41 -17.92 6.64
N PHE A 282 -1.13 -17.03 5.70
CA PHE A 282 0.02 -17.12 4.80
C PHE A 282 1.25 -16.34 5.29
N GLN A 283 1.16 -15.69 6.45
CA GLN A 283 2.30 -15.03 7.08
C GLN A 283 3.40 -16.06 7.36
N GLN A 284 4.63 -15.71 6.98
CA GLN A 284 5.82 -16.51 7.18
C GLN A 284 6.30 -16.45 8.64
N PRO A 285 7.05 -17.44 9.12
CA PRO A 285 7.55 -17.46 10.50
C PRO A 285 8.39 -16.23 10.89
N ASP A 286 9.05 -15.58 9.93
CA ASP A 286 9.86 -14.38 10.15
C ASP A 286 9.04 -13.07 10.17
N GLY A 287 7.72 -13.16 10.02
CA GLY A 287 6.80 -12.02 9.99
C GLY A 287 6.50 -11.46 8.60
N THR A 288 7.22 -11.86 7.55
CA THR A 288 6.90 -11.42 6.18
C THR A 288 5.58 -12.01 5.69
N PHE A 289 4.93 -11.33 4.75
CA PHE A 289 3.77 -11.88 4.05
C PHE A 289 4.19 -12.67 2.82
N SER A 290 3.25 -13.48 2.31
CA SER A 290 3.48 -14.30 1.12
C SER A 290 3.88 -13.45 -0.08
N VAL A 291 4.86 -13.91 -0.85
CA VAL A 291 5.22 -13.29 -2.15
C VAL A 291 4.15 -13.49 -3.23
N HIS A 292 3.09 -14.25 -2.94
CA HIS A 292 1.84 -14.31 -3.71
C HIS A 292 0.68 -13.62 -2.99
N ALA A 293 0.98 -12.65 -2.12
CA ALA A 293 0.03 -11.84 -1.37
C ALA A 293 -1.08 -12.68 -0.70
N PHE A 294 -2.30 -12.60 -1.24
CA PHE A 294 -3.51 -13.22 -0.69
C PHE A 294 -3.88 -14.55 -1.38
N GLU A 295 -3.16 -14.97 -2.42
CA GLU A 295 -3.55 -16.13 -3.23
C GLU A 295 -3.18 -17.46 -2.54
N ARG A 296 -1.91 -17.59 -2.16
CA ARG A 296 -1.34 -18.83 -1.59
C ARG A 296 -0.09 -18.56 -0.75
N PRO A 297 0.32 -19.45 0.17
CA PRO A 297 1.55 -19.28 0.92
C PRO A 297 2.78 -19.52 0.02
N ALA A 298 3.75 -18.60 0.10
CA ALA A 298 5.07 -18.73 -0.50
C ALA A 298 6.06 -17.74 0.11
N THR A 299 7.35 -18.02 -0.06
CA THR A 299 8.44 -17.11 0.31
C THR A 299 9.44 -17.00 -0.84
N SER A 300 10.37 -16.05 -0.73
CA SER A 300 11.46 -15.84 -1.69
C SER A 300 12.77 -15.60 -0.95
N PRO A 301 13.92 -16.09 -1.46
CA PRO A 301 15.22 -15.68 -0.93
C PRO A 301 15.50 -14.18 -1.16
N GLU A 302 14.90 -13.60 -2.22
CA GLU A 302 15.13 -12.22 -2.62
C GLU A 302 14.54 -11.23 -1.61
N VAL A 303 15.38 -10.31 -1.12
CA VAL A 303 14.96 -9.30 -0.14
C VAL A 303 13.92 -8.34 -0.71
N PHE A 304 14.07 -7.93 -1.97
CA PHE A 304 13.13 -7.01 -2.62
C PHE A 304 11.77 -7.63 -2.86
N ALA A 305 11.70 -8.93 -3.21
CA ALA A 305 10.44 -9.63 -3.37
C ALA A 305 9.67 -9.70 -2.04
N ARG A 306 10.38 -9.96 -0.93
CA ARG A 306 9.79 -9.99 0.42
C ARG A 306 9.36 -8.60 0.88
N LEU A 307 10.17 -7.57 0.64
CA LEU A 307 9.84 -6.18 0.96
C LEU A 307 8.60 -5.73 0.19
N SER A 308 8.57 -5.95 -1.12
CA SER A 308 7.44 -5.60 -1.97
C SER A 308 6.14 -6.25 -1.50
N ALA A 309 6.13 -7.58 -1.35
CA ALA A 309 4.94 -8.29 -0.93
C ALA A 309 4.50 -7.93 0.50
N THR A 310 5.44 -7.82 1.43
CA THR A 310 5.13 -7.47 2.83
C THR A 310 4.62 -6.04 2.93
N GLY A 311 5.21 -5.09 2.21
CA GLY A 311 4.78 -3.69 2.19
C GLY A 311 3.35 -3.52 1.69
N HIS A 312 3.03 -4.09 0.53
CA HIS A 312 1.68 -4.01 -0.06
C HIS A 312 0.61 -4.65 0.84
N VAL A 313 0.86 -5.86 1.36
CA VAL A 313 -0.10 -6.51 2.26
C VAL A 313 -0.24 -5.73 3.56
N PHE A 314 0.88 -5.26 4.14
CA PHE A 314 0.86 -4.54 5.40
C PHE A 314 0.14 -3.18 5.29
N GLU A 315 0.25 -2.48 4.17
CA GLU A 315 -0.50 -1.24 3.91
C GLU A 315 -2.02 -1.46 3.96
N VAL A 316 -2.51 -2.51 3.31
CA VAL A 316 -3.93 -2.89 3.37
C VAL A 316 -4.36 -3.17 4.82
N LEU A 317 -3.55 -3.93 5.56
CA LEU A 317 -3.85 -4.26 6.96
C LEU A 317 -3.86 -3.02 7.86
N ALA A 318 -2.88 -2.13 7.69
CA ALA A 318 -2.75 -0.90 8.46
C ALA A 318 -3.97 0.01 8.29
N LEU A 319 -4.59 0.00 7.10
CA LEU A 319 -5.82 0.73 6.82
C LEU A 319 -7.07 -0.03 7.32
N ALA A 320 -7.20 -1.32 7.00
CA ALA A 320 -8.46 -2.06 7.14
C ALA A 320 -8.75 -2.59 8.55
N LEU A 321 -7.71 -2.97 9.32
CA LEU A 321 -7.90 -3.52 10.66
C LEU A 321 -8.35 -2.44 11.63
N ASP A 322 -9.09 -2.79 12.67
CA ASP A 322 -9.29 -1.92 13.82
C ASP A 322 -8.02 -1.84 14.70
N ASP A 323 -8.02 -0.88 15.62
CA ASP A 323 -6.90 -0.60 16.51
C ASP A 323 -6.52 -1.79 17.42
N GLN A 324 -7.50 -2.61 17.82
CA GLN A 324 -7.24 -3.79 18.65
C GLN A 324 -6.52 -4.86 17.83
N ARG A 325 -7.01 -5.13 16.61
CA ARG A 325 -6.42 -6.11 15.70
C ARG A 325 -5.03 -5.70 15.21
N LEU A 326 -4.77 -4.41 15.02
CA LEU A 326 -3.42 -3.90 14.70
C LEU A 326 -2.38 -4.23 15.80
N ARG A 327 -2.83 -4.38 17.05
CA ARG A 327 -1.96 -4.73 18.18
C ARG A 327 -1.76 -6.25 18.32
N GLU A 328 -2.41 -7.07 17.49
CA GLU A 328 -2.22 -8.51 17.53
C GLU A 328 -0.76 -8.89 17.21
N PRO A 329 -0.21 -9.95 17.84
CA PRO A 329 1.20 -10.31 17.69
C PRO A 329 1.65 -10.54 16.25
N TRP A 330 0.77 -11.03 15.37
CA TRP A 330 1.12 -11.31 13.97
C TRP A 330 1.27 -10.02 13.15
N VAL A 331 0.44 -9.01 13.38
CA VAL A 331 0.57 -7.70 12.72
C VAL A 331 1.83 -7.00 13.21
N ARG A 332 2.06 -7.02 14.53
CA ARG A 332 3.27 -6.45 15.13
C ARG A 332 4.55 -7.08 14.59
N ARG A 333 4.59 -8.41 14.42
CA ARG A 333 5.73 -9.09 13.80
C ARG A 333 5.95 -8.64 12.35
N ALA A 334 4.88 -8.41 11.59
CA ALA A 334 5.01 -7.87 10.23
C ALA A 334 5.58 -6.44 10.23
N ALA A 335 5.11 -5.57 11.13
CA ALA A 335 5.65 -4.22 11.28
C ALA A 335 7.16 -4.24 11.62
N ASP A 336 7.55 -5.02 12.62
CA ASP A 336 8.95 -5.17 13.03
C ASP A 336 9.82 -5.74 11.90
N ARG A 337 9.29 -6.74 11.18
CA ARG A 337 9.99 -7.34 10.05
C ARG A 337 10.14 -6.37 8.89
N LEU A 338 9.12 -5.58 8.58
CA LEU A 338 9.13 -4.60 7.50
C LEU A 338 10.16 -3.51 7.77
N VAL A 339 10.21 -2.99 9.00
CA VAL A 339 11.25 -2.06 9.46
C VAL A 339 12.65 -2.69 9.33
N THR A 340 12.81 -3.94 9.74
CA THR A 340 14.08 -4.67 9.59
C THR A 340 14.51 -4.80 8.12
N LEU A 341 13.57 -5.03 7.19
CA LEU A 341 13.86 -5.07 5.75
C LEU A 341 14.29 -3.70 5.21
N LEU A 342 13.66 -2.62 5.67
CA LEU A 342 14.04 -1.25 5.30
C LEU A 342 15.44 -0.88 5.83
N GLU A 343 15.76 -1.29 7.07
CA GLU A 343 17.11 -1.14 7.65
C GLU A 343 18.15 -1.94 6.85
N GLN A 344 17.86 -3.20 6.52
CA GLN A 344 18.77 -4.06 5.75
C GLN A 344 19.02 -3.59 4.31
N THR A 345 18.10 -2.78 3.78
CA THR A 345 18.19 -2.26 2.41
C THR A 345 18.55 -0.78 2.38
N SER A 346 18.90 -0.15 3.52
CA SER A 346 19.11 1.30 3.66
C SER A 346 20.08 1.89 2.63
N ASP A 347 21.09 1.10 2.26
CA ASP A 347 22.20 1.49 1.39
C ASP A 347 22.07 0.92 -0.04
N LEU A 348 20.92 0.30 -0.35
CA LEU A 348 20.63 -0.28 -1.65
C LEU A 348 19.58 0.53 -2.38
N ASP A 349 19.64 0.53 -3.72
CA ASP A 349 18.56 1.05 -4.55
C ASP A 349 17.37 0.09 -4.51
N VAL A 350 16.34 0.50 -3.79
CA VAL A 350 15.08 -0.24 -3.65
C VAL A 350 14.09 0.28 -4.70
N GLU A 351 13.38 -0.66 -5.32
CA GLU A 351 12.22 -0.35 -6.18
C GLU A 351 11.21 0.54 -5.42
N CYS A 352 10.86 1.69 -5.98
CA CYS A 352 10.12 2.76 -5.29
C CYS A 352 8.71 2.34 -4.86
N GLY A 353 8.00 1.51 -5.63
CA GLY A 353 6.67 1.03 -5.24
C GLY A 353 6.75 0.18 -3.97
N ALA A 354 7.66 -0.80 -3.95
CA ALA A 354 7.91 -1.62 -2.77
C ALA A 354 8.29 -0.78 -1.53
N LEU A 355 9.20 0.18 -1.71
CA LEU A 355 9.67 1.06 -0.64
C LEU A 355 8.53 1.91 -0.06
N TYR A 356 7.80 2.62 -0.90
CA TYR A 356 6.86 3.63 -0.42
C TYR A 356 5.51 3.05 0.00
N HIS A 357 5.07 1.91 -0.55
CA HIS A 357 3.93 1.17 0.04
C HIS A 357 4.28 0.66 1.45
N ALA A 358 5.50 0.18 1.66
CA ALA A 358 5.97 -0.18 3.00
C ALA A 358 6.00 1.04 3.94
N ALA A 359 6.52 2.17 3.48
CA ALA A 359 6.55 3.41 4.27
C ALA A 359 5.14 3.92 4.59
N HIS A 360 4.23 3.94 3.63
CA HIS A 360 2.86 4.39 3.84
C HIS A 360 2.10 3.52 4.84
N GLY A 361 2.17 2.19 4.69
CA GLY A 361 1.59 1.26 5.66
C GLY A 361 2.16 1.41 7.07
N LEU A 362 3.48 1.60 7.20
CA LEU A 362 4.12 1.87 8.50
C LEU A 362 3.71 3.22 9.09
N ALA A 363 3.54 4.27 8.27
CA ALA A 363 3.09 5.57 8.72
C ALA A 363 1.65 5.52 9.27
N ILE A 364 0.74 4.82 8.59
CA ILE A 364 -0.62 4.57 9.07
C ILE A 364 -0.59 3.77 10.38
N TYR A 365 0.15 2.66 10.41
CA TYR A 365 0.29 1.82 11.60
C TYR A 365 0.82 2.61 12.81
N ARG A 366 1.86 3.41 12.57
CA ARG A 366 2.48 4.26 13.59
C ARG A 366 1.48 5.24 14.17
N ARG A 367 0.75 5.97 13.33
CA ARG A 367 -0.27 6.93 13.80
C ARG A 367 -1.25 6.27 14.77
N ARG A 368 -1.72 5.07 14.43
CA ARG A 368 -2.77 4.36 15.18
C ARG A 368 -2.27 3.65 16.44
N THR A 369 -1.00 3.27 16.49
CA THR A 369 -0.48 2.41 17.57
C THR A 369 0.62 3.05 18.43
N CYS A 370 1.19 4.17 18.01
CA CYS A 370 2.31 4.83 18.69
C CYS A 370 1.92 6.11 19.43
N ALA A 371 0.69 6.63 19.24
CA ALA A 371 0.23 7.88 19.85
C ALA A 371 0.18 7.85 21.40
N GLU A 372 0.16 6.67 22.03
CA GLU A 372 0.25 6.53 23.50
C GLU A 372 1.70 6.56 24.04
N SER A 373 2.72 6.48 23.18
CA SER A 373 4.14 6.35 23.58
C SER A 373 4.91 7.68 23.65
N THR A 374 4.32 8.81 23.27
CA THR A 374 4.98 10.12 23.24
C THR A 374 4.99 10.87 24.58
N THR A 375 4.43 10.30 25.65
CA THR A 375 4.41 10.94 26.99
C THR A 375 5.65 10.69 27.85
N LYS A 376 6.66 9.98 27.35
CA LYS A 376 7.93 9.83 28.08
C LYS A 376 9.06 10.53 27.33
N PRO A 377 9.59 11.66 27.85
CA PRO A 377 10.79 12.27 27.31
C PRO A 377 11.93 11.24 27.29
N LEU A 378 12.82 11.36 26.30
CA LEU A 378 14.11 10.69 26.30
C LEU A 378 14.77 10.91 27.68
N PRO A 379 15.36 9.89 28.33
CA PRO A 379 16.32 10.16 29.38
C PRO A 379 17.43 10.98 28.73
N ASP A 380 17.66 12.18 29.26
CA ASP A 380 18.84 12.97 28.93
C ASP A 380 20.05 12.04 28.97
N THR A 381 20.76 11.92 27.85
CA THR A 381 22.15 11.47 27.88
C THR A 381 22.96 12.56 28.55
N ASP A 382 22.80 12.66 29.87
CA ASP A 382 23.59 13.53 30.71
C ASP A 382 24.96 12.87 30.89
N GLN A 383 25.93 13.54 30.27
CA GLN A 383 27.31 13.68 30.71
C GLN A 383 27.84 12.54 31.57
N ALA A 384 28.71 11.74 30.97
CA ALA A 384 29.72 11.00 31.71
C ALA A 384 30.52 11.99 32.56
N GLN A 385 30.12 12.13 33.83
CA GLN A 385 30.87 12.84 34.85
C GLN A 385 32.20 12.10 34.99
N ALA A 386 33.26 12.74 34.51
CA ALA A 386 34.62 12.36 34.83
C ALA A 386 34.82 12.49 36.34
N THR A 387 34.75 11.36 37.04
CA THR A 387 35.19 11.27 38.43
C THR A 387 36.68 11.61 38.48
N PRO A 388 37.12 12.67 39.18
CA PRO A 388 38.55 12.92 39.33
C PRO A 388 39.14 11.85 40.24
N LEU A 389 40.13 11.11 39.74
CA LEU A 389 40.98 10.23 40.54
C LEU A 389 41.63 11.04 41.68
N ARG A 390 41.12 10.88 42.91
CA ARG A 390 41.80 11.39 44.11
C ARG A 390 42.99 10.49 44.42
N PHE A 391 44.18 11.08 44.33
CA PHE A 391 45.42 10.49 44.80
C PHE A 391 45.38 10.39 46.34
N GLN A 392 45.52 9.18 46.90
CA GLN A 392 45.68 8.95 48.33
C GLN A 392 47.17 8.69 48.63
N PRO A 393 47.84 9.49 49.48
CA PRO A 393 49.20 9.18 49.90
C PRO A 393 49.18 8.04 50.95
N PRO A 394 50.25 7.23 51.04
CA PRO A 394 50.31 6.10 51.96
C PRO A 394 50.43 6.57 53.42
N SER A 395 49.64 5.98 54.31
CA SER A 395 49.72 6.18 55.76
C SER A 395 50.96 5.49 56.34
N PRO A 396 51.64 6.09 57.34
CA PRO A 396 52.81 5.49 57.97
C PRO A 396 52.41 4.43 59.01
N ASN A 397 53.25 3.39 59.08
CA ASN A 397 53.21 2.27 60.02
C ASN A 397 52.93 2.67 61.47
N ARG A 398 52.05 1.90 62.13
CA ARG A 398 52.30 1.27 63.43
C ARG A 398 51.46 0.02 63.62
#